data_AF-A0AAW6KMX8-F1
#
_entry.id   AF-A0AAW6KMX8-F1
#
_cell.length_a   1.000
_cell.length_b   1.000
_cell.length_c   1.000
_cell.angle_alpha   90.00
_cell.angle_beta   90.00
_cell.angle_gamma   90.00
#
_symmetry.space_group_name_H-M   'P 1'
#
loop_
_entity.id
_entity.type
_entity.pdbx_description
1 polymer ?
#
loop_
_entity_poly.entity_id
_entity_poly.type
_entity_poly.pdbx_seq_one_letter_code
_entity_poly.pdbx_strand_id
1 'polypeptide(L)'
;MSKKKKQKSNTGKKINKEKLKELEEVIYTKSEKELLAYFLEEFRFGKDMNYYKERQSLIYKLDIECLEYAISRFSHIENIKDHSKYVPAFIPLLAVYLTMFFKSNEHKWMGLVFAGVTIICILYIVAVDRRNRNIAVSVLKTFELIKARKEKDMSEK
;
A
#
# COMPACT_ATOMS: atom_id res chain seq x y z
N MET A 1 14.21 45.52 0.47
CA MET A 1 13.66 44.29 -0.17
C MET A 1 14.08 42.94 0.46
N SER A 2 14.82 42.89 1.60
CA SER A 2 15.45 41.63 2.09
C SER A 2 14.62 40.78 3.09
N LYS A 3 13.64 41.36 3.83
CA LYS A 3 12.89 40.63 4.87
C LYS A 3 11.82 39.65 4.32
N LYS A 4 11.08 40.00 3.26
CA LYS A 4 10.02 39.15 2.67
C LYS A 4 10.55 37.84 2.06
N LYS A 5 11.76 37.83 1.48
CA LYS A 5 12.37 36.63 0.87
C LYS A 5 12.86 35.62 1.93
N LYS A 6 13.45 36.11 3.03
CA LYS A 6 13.86 35.29 4.19
C LYS A 6 12.68 34.67 4.94
N GLN A 7 11.55 35.37 5.01
CA GLN A 7 10.35 34.87 5.69
C GLN A 7 9.69 33.73 4.90
N LYS A 8 9.55 33.87 3.57
CA LYS A 8 9.03 32.81 2.69
C LYS A 8 9.90 31.54 2.71
N SER A 9 11.23 31.68 2.80
CA SER A 9 12.15 30.53 2.88
C SER A 9 12.09 29.79 4.22
N ASN A 10 11.86 30.50 5.32
CA ASN A 10 11.72 29.87 6.65
C ASN A 10 10.39 29.12 6.80
N THR A 11 9.29 29.67 6.28
CA THR A 11 7.99 28.98 6.33
C THR A 11 7.98 27.71 5.49
N GLY A 12 8.56 27.73 4.28
CA GLY A 12 8.67 26.55 3.42
C GLY A 12 9.59 25.44 3.98
N LYS A 13 10.67 25.80 4.70
CA LYS A 13 11.50 24.82 5.43
C LYS A 13 10.76 24.19 6.61
N LYS A 14 9.93 24.96 7.33
CA LYS A 14 9.15 24.46 8.46
C LYS A 14 8.08 23.46 8.02
N ILE A 15 7.33 23.78 6.96
CA ILE A 15 6.32 22.89 6.36
C ILE A 15 6.93 21.56 5.90
N ASN A 16 8.11 21.60 5.26
CA ASN A 16 8.80 20.39 4.84
C ASN A 16 9.27 19.51 6.00
N LYS A 17 9.62 20.10 7.15
CA LYS A 17 10.05 19.35 8.33
C LYS A 17 8.86 18.69 9.05
N GLU A 18 7.71 19.37 9.08
CA GLU A 18 6.47 18.83 9.63
C GLU A 18 5.98 17.64 8.79
N LYS A 19 5.91 17.78 7.45
CA LYS A 19 5.53 16.68 6.56
C LYS A 19 6.49 15.48 6.61
N LEU A 20 7.79 15.72 6.84
CA LEU A 20 8.77 14.62 6.99
C LEU A 20 8.50 13.81 8.26
N LYS A 21 8.27 14.49 9.38
CA LYS A 21 7.89 13.83 10.65
C LYS A 21 6.58 13.07 10.54
N GLU A 22 5.59 13.65 9.87
CA GLU A 22 4.32 12.98 9.60
C GLU A 22 4.53 11.70 8.79
N LEU A 23 5.37 11.74 7.75
CA LEU A 23 5.70 10.54 6.97
C LEU A 23 6.37 9.46 7.83
N GLU A 24 7.34 9.84 8.66
CA GLU A 24 8.00 8.91 9.60
C GLU A 24 7.00 8.30 10.58
N GLU A 25 6.16 9.12 11.21
CA GLU A 25 5.14 8.67 12.15
C GLU A 25 4.16 7.70 11.49
N VAL A 26 3.74 7.99 10.25
CA VAL A 26 2.86 7.13 9.48
C VAL A 26 3.52 5.78 9.20
N ILE A 27 4.79 5.78 8.78
CA ILE A 27 5.55 4.56 8.49
C ILE A 27 5.66 3.67 9.75
N TYR A 28 6.03 4.25 10.89
CA TYR A 28 6.31 3.52 12.12
C TYR A 28 5.06 3.12 12.91
N THR A 29 4.03 3.96 12.92
CA THR A 29 2.97 3.86 13.95
C THR A 29 1.63 3.41 13.37
N LYS A 30 1.33 3.74 12.10
CA LYS A 30 0.00 3.51 11.54
C LYS A 30 -0.24 2.04 11.18
N SER A 31 -1.49 1.61 11.33
CA SER A 31 -1.92 0.28 10.88
C SER A 31 -1.72 0.12 9.37
N GLU A 32 -1.65 -1.11 8.85
CA GLU A 32 -1.50 -1.34 7.40
C GLU A 32 -2.59 -0.66 6.56
N LYS A 33 -3.82 -0.64 7.05
CA LYS A 33 -4.95 -0.01 6.37
C LYS A 33 -4.77 1.50 6.27
N GLU A 34 -4.39 2.13 7.37
CA GLU A 34 -4.14 3.58 7.42
C GLU A 34 -2.89 3.96 6.63
N LEU A 35 -1.83 3.15 6.72
CA LEU A 35 -0.62 3.30 5.93
C LEU A 35 -0.95 3.29 4.43
N LEU A 36 -1.65 2.27 3.94
CA LEU A 36 -2.04 2.18 2.54
C LEU A 36 -2.97 3.32 2.11
N ALA A 37 -3.89 3.73 2.97
CA ALA A 37 -4.77 4.87 2.70
C ALA A 37 -3.97 6.17 2.56
N TYR A 38 -3.04 6.42 3.48
CA TYR A 38 -2.16 7.58 3.41
C TYR A 38 -1.36 7.59 2.11
N PHE A 39 -0.71 6.48 1.75
CA PHE A 39 0.07 6.45 0.52
C PHE A 39 -0.79 6.52 -0.74
N LEU A 40 -2.02 5.97 -0.72
CA LEU A 40 -2.96 6.08 -1.83
C LEU A 40 -3.42 7.52 -2.07
N GLU A 41 -3.66 8.27 -1.00
CA GLU A 41 -4.07 9.66 -1.07
C GLU A 41 -2.89 10.57 -1.44
N GLU A 42 -1.78 10.39 -0.74
CA GLU A 42 -0.64 11.30 -0.78
C GLU A 42 0.24 11.09 -2.02
N PHE A 43 0.31 9.87 -2.55
CA PHE A 43 1.12 9.50 -3.72
C PHE A 43 0.25 9.11 -4.94
N ARG A 44 -0.99 9.61 -5.00
CA ARG A 44 -1.91 9.32 -6.10
C ARG A 44 -1.35 9.75 -7.45
N PHE A 45 -1.40 8.85 -8.43
CA PHE A 45 -1.13 9.17 -9.84
C PHE A 45 -2.12 10.22 -10.36
N GLY A 46 -1.67 11.08 -11.28
CA GLY A 46 -2.48 12.14 -11.90
C GLY A 46 -2.46 13.49 -11.17
N LYS A 47 -1.56 13.67 -10.19
CA LYS A 47 -1.22 14.99 -9.62
C LYS A 47 -0.16 15.70 -10.49
N ASP A 48 0.01 17.00 -10.26
CA ASP A 48 0.99 17.83 -10.99
C ASP A 48 2.43 17.30 -10.85
N MET A 49 3.28 17.59 -11.84
CA MET A 49 4.70 17.19 -11.84
C MET A 49 5.43 17.69 -10.58
N ASN A 50 5.19 18.93 -10.15
CA ASN A 50 5.87 19.49 -8.98
C ASN A 50 5.48 18.77 -7.70
N TYR A 51 4.21 18.35 -7.61
CA TYR A 51 3.72 17.56 -6.50
C TYR A 51 4.46 16.21 -6.43
N TYR A 52 4.61 15.51 -7.56
CA TYR A 52 5.36 14.26 -7.60
C TYR A 52 6.83 14.43 -7.17
N LYS A 53 7.50 15.47 -7.67
CA LYS A 53 8.90 15.79 -7.28
C LYS A 53 9.02 16.12 -5.80
N GLU A 54 8.07 16.86 -5.23
CA GLU A 54 8.05 17.18 -3.80
C GLU A 54 7.94 15.90 -2.96
N ARG A 55 7.06 14.97 -3.34
CA ARG A 55 6.86 13.70 -2.65
C ARG A 55 8.08 12.79 -2.73
N GLN A 56 8.70 12.65 -3.90
CA GLN A 56 9.95 11.90 -4.03
C GLN A 56 11.08 12.53 -3.20
N SER A 57 11.18 13.86 -3.18
CA SER A 57 12.16 14.57 -2.36
C SER A 57 11.92 14.33 -0.87
N LEU A 58 10.66 14.19 -0.45
CA LEU A 58 10.30 13.95 0.93
C LEU A 58 10.68 12.54 1.38
N ILE A 59 10.43 11.51 0.57
CA ILE A 59 10.92 10.15 0.84
C ILE A 59 12.45 10.11 0.86
N TYR A 60 13.14 10.79 -0.07
CA TYR A 60 14.61 10.81 -0.10
C TYR A 60 15.24 11.40 1.18
N LYS A 61 14.53 12.31 1.86
CA LYS A 61 14.99 12.90 3.12
C LYS A 61 14.85 11.96 4.32
N LEU A 62 14.11 10.86 4.21
CA LEU A 62 14.02 9.86 5.26
C LEU A 62 15.38 9.21 5.50
N ASP A 63 15.64 8.85 6.74
CA ASP A 63 16.81 8.06 7.14
C ASP A 63 16.78 6.66 6.52
N ILE A 64 17.95 6.04 6.36
CA ILE A 64 18.06 4.75 5.66
C ILE A 64 17.31 3.66 6.43
N GLU A 65 17.41 3.70 7.74
CA GLU A 65 16.71 2.82 8.66
C GLU A 65 15.19 2.96 8.51
N CYS A 66 14.69 4.17 8.26
CA CYS A 66 13.27 4.41 7.99
C CYS A 66 12.86 3.87 6.62
N LEU A 67 13.71 4.03 5.59
CA LEU A 67 13.49 3.45 4.27
C LEU A 67 13.47 1.91 4.34
N GLU A 68 14.40 1.29 5.07
CA GLU A 68 14.47 -0.16 5.25
C GLU A 68 13.26 -0.71 6.00
N TYR A 69 12.84 -0.03 7.06
CA TYR A 69 11.63 -0.39 7.80
C TYR A 69 10.38 -0.28 6.92
N ALA A 70 10.27 0.79 6.13
CA ALA A 70 9.18 0.95 5.18
C ALA A 70 9.17 -0.17 4.12
N ILE A 71 10.32 -0.49 3.54
CA ILE A 71 10.48 -1.60 2.57
C ILE A 71 10.03 -2.93 3.20
N SER A 72 10.49 -3.23 4.41
CA SER A 72 10.09 -4.44 5.14
C SER A 72 8.57 -4.52 5.34
N ARG A 73 7.94 -3.41 5.77
CA ARG A 73 6.49 -3.34 5.94
C ARG A 73 5.72 -3.53 4.64
N PHE A 74 6.11 -2.85 3.56
CA PHE A 74 5.41 -3.00 2.28
C PHE A 74 5.63 -4.37 1.63
N SER A 75 6.81 -4.97 1.82
CA SER A 75 7.09 -6.36 1.40
C SER A 75 6.25 -7.37 2.17
N HIS A 76 6.04 -7.15 3.47
CA HIS A 76 5.14 -7.98 4.28
C HIS A 76 3.70 -7.93 3.76
N ILE A 77 3.19 -6.72 3.49
CA ILE A 77 1.85 -6.51 2.93
C ILE A 77 1.70 -7.19 1.56
N GLU A 78 2.71 -7.06 0.68
CA GLU A 78 2.71 -7.72 -0.63
C GLU A 78 2.61 -9.25 -0.48
N ASN A 79 3.40 -9.82 0.42
CA ASN A 79 3.46 -11.27 0.64
C ASN A 79 2.18 -11.84 1.23
N ILE A 80 1.58 -11.19 2.24
CA ILE A 80 0.33 -11.66 2.86
C ILE A 80 -0.85 -11.54 1.90
N LYS A 81 -0.90 -10.49 1.09
CA LYS A 81 -1.98 -10.26 0.12
C LYS A 81 -1.78 -11.00 -1.20
N ASP A 82 -0.77 -11.86 -1.31
CA ASP A 82 -0.55 -12.71 -2.47
C ASP A 82 -1.47 -13.94 -2.46
N HIS A 83 -2.72 -13.70 -2.85
CA HIS A 83 -3.76 -14.73 -2.97
C HIS A 83 -3.45 -15.81 -4.02
N SER A 84 -2.45 -15.61 -4.89
CA SER A 84 -2.07 -16.59 -5.92
C SER A 84 -1.66 -17.94 -5.32
N LYS A 85 -1.16 -17.94 -4.08
CA LYS A 85 -0.72 -19.15 -3.37
C LYS A 85 -1.87 -19.94 -2.75
N TYR A 86 -2.96 -19.28 -2.37
CA TYR A 86 -4.04 -19.89 -1.56
C TYR A 86 -5.32 -20.14 -2.35
N VAL A 87 -5.62 -19.31 -3.36
CA VAL A 87 -6.82 -19.45 -4.21
C VAL A 87 -6.88 -20.82 -4.90
N PRO A 88 -5.79 -21.36 -5.48
CA PRO A 88 -5.83 -22.69 -6.10
C PRO A 88 -6.13 -23.82 -5.12
N ALA A 89 -5.76 -23.68 -3.84
CA ALA A 89 -6.05 -24.67 -2.80
C ALA A 89 -7.49 -24.53 -2.25
N PHE A 90 -8.03 -23.31 -2.25
CA PHE A 90 -9.37 -23.02 -1.73
C PHE A 90 -10.49 -23.42 -2.68
N ILE A 91 -10.29 -23.25 -4.00
CA ILE A 91 -11.32 -23.53 -5.02
C ILE A 91 -11.83 -24.99 -4.98
N PRO A 92 -10.98 -26.03 -4.94
CA PRO A 92 -11.45 -27.42 -4.88
C PRO A 92 -12.23 -27.70 -3.58
N LEU A 93 -11.78 -27.13 -2.47
CA LEU A 93 -12.38 -27.32 -1.15
C LEU A 93 -13.79 -26.70 -1.09
N LEU A 94 -13.94 -25.51 -1.67
CA LEU A 94 -15.23 -24.86 -1.86
C LEU A 94 -16.15 -25.67 -2.79
N ALA A 95 -15.62 -26.21 -3.89
CA ALA A 95 -16.39 -27.02 -4.83
C ALA A 95 -16.92 -28.31 -4.19
N VAL A 96 -16.10 -29.00 -3.38
CA VAL A 96 -16.51 -30.19 -2.63
C VAL A 96 -17.58 -29.84 -1.60
N TYR A 97 -17.39 -28.77 -0.84
CA TYR A 97 -18.36 -28.29 0.14
C TYR A 97 -19.71 -27.97 -0.49
N LEU A 98 -19.72 -27.20 -1.60
CA LEU A 98 -20.93 -26.89 -2.35
C LEU A 98 -21.61 -28.16 -2.88
N THR A 99 -20.84 -29.10 -3.42
CA THR A 99 -21.38 -30.38 -3.92
C THR A 99 -22.06 -31.20 -2.83
N MET A 100 -21.47 -31.28 -1.62
CA MET A 100 -22.12 -31.91 -0.46
C MET A 100 -23.39 -31.17 -0.05
N PHE A 101 -23.35 -29.85 0.03
CA PHE A 101 -24.49 -29.01 0.39
C PHE A 101 -25.66 -29.18 -0.58
N PHE A 102 -25.40 -29.20 -1.89
CA PHE A 102 -26.43 -29.42 -2.92
C PHE A 102 -27.02 -30.82 -2.91
N LYS A 103 -26.25 -31.84 -2.50
CA LYS A 103 -26.77 -33.21 -2.35
C LYS A 103 -27.63 -33.38 -1.10
N SER A 104 -27.34 -32.64 -0.03
CA SER A 104 -28.03 -32.78 1.26
C SER A 104 -29.28 -31.92 1.42
N ASN A 105 -29.42 -30.84 0.65
CA ASN A 105 -30.56 -29.91 0.77
C ASN A 105 -31.66 -30.21 -0.27
N GLU A 106 -32.88 -30.43 0.21
CA GLU A 106 -34.07 -30.61 -0.66
C GLU A 106 -34.40 -29.30 -1.42
N HIS A 107 -34.18 -28.14 -0.80
CA HIS A 107 -34.40 -26.83 -1.39
C HIS A 107 -33.19 -26.32 -2.19
N LYS A 108 -32.95 -26.92 -3.35
CA LYS A 108 -31.83 -26.61 -4.26
C LYS A 108 -31.69 -25.12 -4.62
N TRP A 109 -32.80 -24.39 -4.71
CA TRP A 109 -32.82 -22.95 -4.99
C TRP A 109 -32.14 -22.12 -3.89
N MET A 110 -32.36 -22.47 -2.63
CA MET A 110 -31.76 -21.75 -1.49
C MET A 110 -30.24 -21.97 -1.45
N GLY A 111 -29.78 -23.17 -1.84
CA GLY A 111 -28.35 -23.45 -2.00
C GLY A 111 -27.70 -22.72 -3.16
N LEU A 112 -28.40 -22.52 -4.28
CA LEU A 112 -27.90 -21.70 -5.39
C LEU A 112 -27.71 -20.24 -4.98
N VAL A 113 -28.69 -19.66 -4.28
CA VAL A 113 -28.58 -18.28 -3.78
C VAL A 113 -27.43 -18.15 -2.79
N PHE A 114 -27.32 -19.07 -1.84
CA PHE A 114 -26.23 -19.07 -0.85
C PHE A 114 -24.85 -19.20 -1.50
N ALA A 115 -24.69 -20.11 -2.46
CA ALA A 115 -23.46 -20.29 -3.22
C ALA A 115 -23.09 -19.02 -4.01
N GLY A 116 -24.07 -18.42 -4.69
CA GLY A 116 -23.88 -17.18 -5.45
C GLY A 116 -23.42 -16.02 -4.57
N VAL A 117 -24.07 -15.81 -3.42
CA VAL A 117 -23.68 -14.78 -2.45
C VAL A 117 -22.27 -15.02 -1.93
N THR A 118 -21.94 -16.27 -1.58
CA THR A 118 -20.61 -16.64 -1.07
C THR A 118 -19.52 -16.34 -2.10
N ILE A 119 -19.73 -16.70 -3.36
CA ILE A 119 -18.79 -16.41 -4.46
C ILE A 119 -18.60 -14.89 -4.63
N ILE A 120 -19.69 -14.12 -4.63
CA ILE A 120 -19.64 -12.66 -4.75
C ILE A 120 -18.83 -12.05 -3.58
N CYS A 121 -19.06 -12.52 -2.35
CA CYS A 121 -18.30 -12.07 -1.18
C CYS A 121 -16.80 -12.37 -1.31
N ILE A 122 -16.44 -13.58 -1.76
CA ILE A 122 -15.03 -13.97 -1.96
C ILE A 122 -14.38 -13.09 -3.04
N LEU A 123 -15.06 -12.90 -4.18
CA LEU A 123 -14.56 -12.06 -5.27
C LEU A 123 -14.35 -10.62 -4.82
N TYR A 124 -15.25 -10.07 -4.01
CA TYR A 124 -15.12 -8.74 -3.45
C TYR A 124 -13.88 -8.61 -2.55
N ILE A 125 -13.67 -9.57 -1.62
CA ILE A 125 -12.50 -9.59 -0.74
C ILE A 125 -11.20 -9.65 -1.56
N VAL A 126 -11.14 -10.56 -2.54
CA VAL A 126 -9.97 -10.72 -3.43
C VAL A 126 -9.71 -9.45 -4.23
N ALA A 127 -10.75 -8.79 -4.75
CA ALA A 127 -10.62 -7.55 -5.50
C ALA A 127 -10.06 -6.40 -4.64
N VAL A 128 -10.57 -6.25 -3.42
CA VAL A 128 -10.09 -5.25 -2.45
C VAL A 128 -8.63 -5.51 -2.09
N ASP A 129 -8.26 -6.76 -1.81
CA ASP A 129 -6.89 -7.11 -1.47
C ASP A 129 -5.92 -6.95 -2.63
N ARG A 130 -6.34 -7.31 -3.85
CA ARG A 130 -5.54 -7.09 -5.06
C ARG A 130 -5.24 -5.60 -5.27
N ARG A 131 -6.23 -4.73 -5.04
CA ARG A 131 -6.04 -3.28 -5.09
C ARG A 131 -5.02 -2.80 -4.04
N ASN A 132 -5.17 -3.25 -2.80
CA ASN A 132 -4.26 -2.91 -1.70
C ASN A 132 -2.83 -3.40 -1.97
N ARG A 133 -2.67 -4.61 -2.50
CA ARG A 133 -1.38 -5.17 -2.91
C ARG A 133 -0.74 -4.33 -4.02
N ASN A 134 -1.49 -3.95 -5.05
CA ASN A 134 -0.94 -3.13 -6.13
C ASN A 134 -0.40 -1.77 -5.62
N ILE A 135 -1.09 -1.18 -4.64
CA ILE A 135 -0.62 0.05 -3.97
C ILE A 135 0.69 -0.24 -3.22
N ALA A 136 0.71 -1.30 -2.40
CA ALA A 136 1.89 -1.69 -1.65
C ALA A 136 3.11 -1.92 -2.56
N VAL A 137 2.94 -2.63 -3.68
CA VAL A 137 3.99 -2.89 -4.67
C VAL A 137 4.52 -1.60 -5.30
N SER A 138 3.63 -0.68 -5.67
CA SER A 138 4.04 0.61 -6.24
C SER A 138 4.85 1.44 -5.26
N VAL A 139 4.43 1.44 -3.99
CA VAL A 139 5.11 2.18 -2.92
C VAL A 139 6.45 1.53 -2.60
N LEU A 140 6.48 0.20 -2.43
CA LEU A 140 7.70 -0.59 -2.21
C LEU A 140 8.79 -0.25 -3.22
N LYS A 141 8.47 -0.33 -4.52
CA LYS A 141 9.41 0.00 -5.60
C LYS A 141 9.93 1.44 -5.50
N THR A 142 9.08 2.37 -5.07
CA THR A 142 9.49 3.77 -4.88
C THR A 142 10.52 3.90 -3.75
N PHE A 143 10.29 3.21 -2.63
CA PHE A 143 11.24 3.17 -1.51
C PHE A 143 12.56 2.49 -1.91
N GLU A 144 12.51 1.36 -2.62
CA GLU A 144 13.71 0.65 -3.11
C GLU A 144 14.56 1.52 -4.05
N LEU A 145 13.92 2.18 -5.03
CA LEU A 145 14.61 3.09 -5.95
C LEU A 145 15.28 4.25 -5.22
N ILE A 146 14.61 4.81 -4.21
CA ILE A 146 15.15 5.94 -3.43
C ILE A 146 16.28 5.49 -2.51
N LYS A 147 16.16 4.32 -1.87
CA LYS A 147 17.23 3.72 -1.07
C LYS A 147 18.47 3.49 -1.93
N ALA A 148 18.32 2.83 -3.08
CA ALA A 148 19.43 2.56 -3.99
C ALA A 148 20.13 3.84 -4.48
N ARG A 149 19.33 4.90 -4.77
CA ARG A 149 19.89 6.20 -5.13
C ARG A 149 20.68 6.83 -3.97
N LYS A 150 20.14 6.77 -2.75
CA LYS A 150 20.79 7.34 -1.56
C LYS A 150 22.09 6.60 -1.23
N GLU A 151 22.11 5.28 -1.34
CA GLU A 151 23.32 4.46 -1.16
C GLU A 151 24.39 4.81 -2.19
N LYS A 152 24.00 4.96 -3.47
CA LYS A 152 24.91 5.39 -4.52
C LYS A 152 25.52 6.77 -4.21
N ASP A 153 24.68 7.75 -3.86
CA ASP A 153 25.11 9.11 -3.52
C ASP A 153 26.05 9.18 -2.30
N MET A 154 26.02 8.18 -1.41
CA MET A 154 26.96 8.05 -0.28
C MET A 154 28.25 7.35 -0.67
N SER A 155 28.20 6.39 -1.59
CA SER A 155 29.39 5.67 -2.07
C SER A 155 30.28 6.50 -3.00
N GLU A 156 29.71 7.52 -3.65
CA GLU A 156 30.43 8.45 -4.54
C GLU A 156 30.98 9.70 -3.83
N LYS A 157 30.79 9.81 -2.50
CA LYS A 157 31.31 10.91 -1.66
C LYS A 157 32.50 10.48 -0.84
#